data_AF-A0A429ZRK3-F1
#
_entry.id   AF-A0A429ZRK3-F1
#
_cell.length_a   1.000
_cell.length_b   1.000
_cell.length_c   1.000
_cell.angle_alpha   90.00
_cell.angle_beta   90.00
_cell.angle_gamma   90.00
#
_symmetry.space_group_name_H-M   'P 1'
#
loop_
_entity.id
_entity.type
_entity.pdbx_description
1 polymer ?
#
loop_
_entity_poly.entity_id
_entity_poly.type
_entity_poly.pdbx_seq_one_letter_code
_entity_poly.pdbx_strand_id
1 'polypeptide(L)'
;MKKRTTMIGFVMMMCFMIVLAGCSTSKNEVKSAQIMSVVNSKENLQENALYHFDNGKLDVYLTFSPFENPNTDPSDSDYDKKLDETIKNLNKEFPNEDIKKDNFDNKVEKSFKNVTVSIDSEKKKVTISGKGITKEFTISDSNEKRLVDNLGNEYELTYSK
;
A
#
# COMPACT_ATOMS: atom_id res chain seq x y z
N MET A 1 71.51 -20.51 9.73
CA MET A 1 70.31 -21.02 10.42
C MET A 1 69.72 -19.90 11.28
N LYS A 2 68.40 -19.63 11.14
CA LYS A 2 67.46 -19.08 12.17
C LYS A 2 67.81 -17.69 12.79
N LYS A 3 66.96 -16.64 12.82
CA LYS A 3 65.49 -16.51 12.91
C LYS A 3 65.01 -15.17 12.32
N ARG A 4 63.77 -15.19 11.80
CA ARG A 4 62.92 -14.03 11.48
C ARG A 4 62.49 -13.32 12.76
N THR A 5 62.28 -12.00 12.71
CA THR A 5 61.26 -11.35 13.53
C THR A 5 60.59 -10.24 12.72
N THR A 6 59.28 -10.38 12.65
CA THR A 6 58.26 -9.59 11.97
C THR A 6 58.18 -8.17 12.53
N MET A 7 58.04 -7.16 11.66
CA MET A 7 57.37 -5.91 12.04
C MET A 7 56.23 -5.65 11.06
N ILE A 8 55.03 -5.69 11.62
CA ILE A 8 53.76 -5.26 11.03
C ILE A 8 53.71 -3.74 11.19
N GLY A 9 53.51 -3.01 10.09
CA GLY A 9 53.37 -1.56 10.11
C GLY A 9 52.77 -1.06 8.80
N PHE A 10 51.47 -0.82 8.84
CA PHE A 10 50.66 0.14 8.08
C PHE A 10 51.33 0.88 6.91
N VAL A 11 50.64 0.97 5.75
CA VAL A 11 50.19 2.24 5.15
C VAL A 11 49.53 2.01 3.77
N MET A 12 48.39 2.67 3.58
CA MET A 12 47.71 3.07 2.33
C MET A 12 47.17 1.96 1.42
N MET A 13 45.85 1.72 1.41
CA MET A 13 44.82 2.55 0.76
C MET A 13 45.03 2.62 -0.76
N MET A 14 44.44 1.65 -1.46
CA MET A 14 44.32 1.72 -2.91
C MET A 14 42.99 1.11 -3.37
N CYS A 15 42.09 2.02 -3.76
CA CYS A 15 41.08 1.86 -4.80
C CYS A 15 40.10 0.67 -4.69
N PHE A 16 39.17 0.77 -3.73
CA PHE A 16 37.81 0.28 -3.98
C PHE A 16 37.17 1.24 -5.00
N MET A 17 37.38 0.98 -6.30
CA MET A 17 36.56 1.62 -7.33
C MET A 17 35.14 1.11 -7.14
N ILE A 18 34.35 1.97 -6.52
CA ILE A 18 32.90 1.91 -6.47
C ILE A 18 32.44 1.84 -7.93
N VAL A 19 32.08 0.65 -8.39
CA VAL A 19 31.28 0.49 -9.60
C VAL A 19 29.90 1.02 -9.22
N LEU A 20 29.74 2.34 -9.36
CA LEU A 20 28.43 2.96 -9.58
C LEU A 20 27.93 2.42 -10.92
N ALA A 21 27.42 1.19 -10.90
CA ALA A 21 26.50 0.74 -11.92
C ALA A 21 25.31 1.69 -11.80
N GLY A 22 25.28 2.68 -12.70
CA GLY A 22 24.22 3.64 -12.80
C GLY A 22 22.90 2.91 -12.80
N CYS A 23 22.09 3.15 -11.77
CA CYS A 23 20.69 2.80 -11.75
C CYS A 23 19.97 3.75 -12.72
N SER A 24 20.25 3.64 -14.03
CA SER A 24 19.45 4.29 -15.05
C SER A 24 18.28 3.37 -15.40
N THR A 25 17.41 3.12 -14.42
CA THR A 25 16.03 2.81 -14.75
C THR A 25 15.31 4.14 -14.82
N SER A 26 15.12 4.65 -16.03
CA SER A 26 13.99 5.53 -16.30
C SER A 26 12.73 4.73 -15.94
N LYS A 27 12.36 4.77 -14.66
CA LYS A 27 11.12 4.18 -14.19
C LYS A 27 10.04 4.93 -14.97
N ASN A 28 9.20 4.18 -15.66
CA ASN A 28 7.93 4.69 -16.15
C ASN A 28 7.14 5.17 -14.93
N GLU A 29 7.38 6.41 -14.51
CA GLU A 29 6.72 7.00 -13.36
C GLU A 29 5.27 7.20 -13.73
N VAL A 30 4.38 6.60 -12.93
CA VAL A 30 2.95 6.81 -13.06
C VAL A 30 2.69 8.30 -12.81
N LYS A 31 2.14 9.01 -13.78
CA LYS A 31 1.76 10.43 -13.65
C LYS A 31 0.40 10.58 -13.02
N SER A 32 -0.55 9.73 -13.40
CA SER A 32 -1.88 9.69 -12.80
C SER A 32 -2.36 8.26 -12.66
N ALA A 33 -3.15 7.98 -11.62
CA ALA A 33 -3.81 6.71 -11.42
C ALA A 33 -5.12 6.89 -10.68
N GLN A 34 -6.11 6.07 -11.01
CA GLN A 34 -7.35 5.94 -10.30
C GLN A 34 -7.55 4.46 -9.96
N ILE A 35 -7.80 4.18 -8.67
CA ILE A 35 -8.15 2.85 -8.18
C ILE A 35 -9.52 2.98 -7.51
N MET A 36 -10.52 2.31 -8.07
CA MET A 36 -11.91 2.41 -7.61
C MET A 36 -12.47 1.03 -7.27
N SER A 37 -13.16 0.92 -6.14
CA SER A 37 -13.85 -0.32 -5.74
C SER A 37 -14.89 -0.73 -6.77
N VAL A 38 -14.97 -2.03 -7.03
CA VAL A 38 -15.99 -2.59 -7.93
C VAL A 38 -16.77 -3.72 -7.26
N VAL A 39 -16.08 -4.58 -6.52
CA VAL A 39 -16.72 -5.63 -5.71
C VAL A 39 -16.10 -5.57 -4.33
N ASN A 40 -16.93 -5.37 -3.30
CA ASN A 40 -16.46 -5.45 -1.93
C ASN A 40 -16.69 -6.84 -1.38
N SER A 41 -15.74 -7.30 -0.57
CA SER A 41 -15.86 -8.56 0.14
C SER A 41 -16.93 -8.46 1.22
N LYS A 42 -17.75 -9.51 1.35
CA LYS A 42 -18.77 -9.62 2.42
C LYS A 42 -18.14 -9.76 3.81
N GLU A 43 -16.85 -10.05 3.86
CA GLU A 43 -16.09 -10.29 5.09
C GLU A 43 -15.67 -8.99 5.78
N ASN A 44 -15.83 -7.83 5.15
CA ASN A 44 -15.52 -6.53 5.76
C ASN A 44 -16.66 -5.53 5.57
N LEU A 45 -16.52 -4.35 6.19
CA LEU A 45 -17.55 -3.32 6.18
C LEU A 45 -17.41 -2.33 5.02
N GLN A 46 -16.39 -2.43 4.16
CA GLN A 46 -16.15 -1.43 3.11
C GLN A 46 -17.24 -1.47 2.04
N GLU A 47 -17.83 -0.31 1.74
CA GLU A 47 -18.84 -0.15 0.69
C GLU A 47 -18.27 0.53 -0.55
N ASN A 48 -17.40 1.52 -0.37
CA ASN A 48 -16.77 2.21 -1.48
C ASN A 48 -15.33 2.56 -1.12
N ALA A 49 -14.49 2.59 -2.15
CA ALA A 49 -13.14 3.08 -2.05
C ALA A 49 -12.70 3.71 -3.36
N LEU A 50 -12.13 4.91 -3.26
CA LEU A 50 -11.53 5.64 -4.38
C LEU A 50 -10.18 6.17 -3.94
N TYR A 51 -9.16 5.85 -4.72
CA TYR A 51 -7.82 6.41 -4.64
C TYR A 51 -7.57 7.16 -5.94
N HIS A 52 -7.43 8.48 -5.86
CA HIS A 52 -7.14 9.34 -7.00
C HIS A 52 -5.73 9.91 -6.84
N PHE A 53 -4.81 9.44 -7.66
CA PHE A 53 -3.44 9.91 -7.73
C PHE A 53 -3.24 10.81 -8.94
N ASP A 54 -2.69 11.99 -8.71
CA ASP A 54 -2.29 12.93 -9.75
C ASP A 54 -0.98 13.62 -9.36
N ASN A 55 0.08 13.31 -10.09
CA ASN A 55 1.39 13.92 -10.04
C ASN A 55 1.96 14.15 -8.62
N GLY A 56 1.98 13.09 -7.81
CA GLY A 56 2.50 13.13 -6.45
C GLY A 56 1.47 13.51 -5.38
N LYS A 57 0.27 13.94 -5.77
CA LYS A 57 -0.88 14.12 -4.88
C LYS A 57 -1.75 12.86 -4.89
N LEU A 58 -2.24 12.45 -3.73
CA LEU A 58 -3.22 11.37 -3.60
C LEU A 58 -4.41 11.87 -2.78
N ASP A 59 -5.62 11.71 -3.30
CA ASP A 59 -6.86 11.85 -2.56
C ASP A 59 -7.49 10.47 -2.36
N VAL A 60 -7.92 10.17 -1.13
CA VAL A 60 -8.50 8.89 -0.73
C VAL A 60 -9.88 9.13 -0.14
N TYR A 61 -10.87 8.38 -0.62
CA TYR A 61 -12.25 8.39 -0.14
C TYR A 61 -12.71 6.97 0.11
N LEU A 62 -12.99 6.62 1.37
CA LEU A 62 -13.49 5.31 1.77
C LEU A 62 -14.83 5.49 2.51
N THR A 63 -15.78 4.58 2.27
CA THR A 63 -17.02 4.50 3.04
C THR A 63 -17.24 3.08 3.53
N PHE A 64 -17.86 2.97 4.70
CA PHE A 64 -18.11 1.71 5.39
C PHE A 64 -19.58 1.61 5.80
N SER A 65 -20.12 0.40 5.80
CA SER A 65 -21.49 0.15 6.23
C SER A 65 -21.60 0.36 7.75
N PRO A 66 -22.49 1.25 8.22
CA PRO A 66 -22.72 1.46 9.65
C PRO A 66 -23.53 0.33 10.32
N PHE A 67 -24.03 -0.62 9.52
CA PHE A 67 -24.87 -1.72 9.98
C PHE A 67 -24.45 -3.03 9.30
N GLU A 68 -24.87 -4.15 9.86
CA GLU A 68 -24.83 -5.41 9.12
C GLU A 68 -25.91 -5.48 8.06
N ASN A 69 -25.70 -6.40 7.11
CA ASN A 69 -26.72 -6.77 6.15
C ASN A 69 -28.02 -7.14 6.90
N PRO A 70 -29.15 -6.48 6.62
CA PRO A 70 -30.41 -6.72 7.32
C PRO A 70 -30.98 -8.13 7.11
N ASN A 71 -30.38 -8.92 6.20
CA ASN A 71 -30.75 -10.31 5.95
C ASN A 71 -29.89 -11.33 6.73
N THR A 72 -28.97 -10.88 7.59
CA THR A 72 -28.19 -11.76 8.47
C THR A 72 -28.98 -12.04 9.77
N ASP A 73 -28.96 -13.28 10.26
CA ASP A 73 -29.55 -13.62 11.56
C ASP A 73 -28.81 -12.84 12.67
N PRO A 74 -29.51 -12.19 13.62
CA PRO A 74 -28.88 -11.52 14.75
C PRO A 74 -27.91 -12.40 15.56
N SER A 75 -28.10 -13.73 15.61
CA SER A 75 -27.16 -14.64 16.30
C SER A 75 -25.82 -14.81 15.57
N ASP A 76 -25.79 -14.49 14.28
CA ASP A 76 -24.63 -14.61 13.39
C ASP A 76 -23.95 -13.25 13.18
N SER A 77 -24.26 -12.28 14.05
CA SER A 77 -23.69 -10.93 13.98
C SER A 77 -22.20 -10.95 14.29
N ASP A 78 -21.40 -10.59 13.28
CA ASP A 78 -19.95 -10.47 13.33
C ASP A 78 -19.50 -9.00 13.22
N TYR A 79 -20.44 -8.05 13.36
CA TYR A 79 -20.22 -6.63 13.11
C TYR A 79 -19.02 -6.07 13.87
N ASP A 80 -19.00 -6.28 15.19
CA ASP A 80 -17.96 -5.75 16.06
C ASP A 80 -16.57 -6.27 15.65
N LYS A 81 -16.49 -7.54 15.25
CA LYS A 81 -15.27 -8.15 14.76
C LYS A 81 -14.84 -7.54 13.42
N LYS A 82 -15.78 -7.38 12.47
CA LYS A 82 -15.51 -6.74 11.17
C LYS A 82 -15.09 -5.28 11.33
N LEU A 83 -15.65 -4.58 12.30
CA LEU A 83 -15.28 -3.21 12.65
C LEU A 83 -13.86 -3.13 13.23
N ASP A 84 -13.53 -4.01 14.18
CA ASP A 84 -12.18 -4.08 14.75
C ASP A 84 -11.13 -4.40 13.67
N GLU A 85 -11.44 -5.33 12.76
CA GLU A 85 -10.58 -5.64 11.60
C GLU A 85 -10.46 -4.46 10.64
N THR A 86 -11.56 -3.75 10.36
CA THR A 86 -11.56 -2.55 9.53
C THR A 86 -10.63 -1.48 10.10
N ILE A 87 -10.80 -1.13 11.39
CA ILE A 87 -9.96 -0.15 12.08
C ILE A 87 -8.49 -0.57 12.09
N LYS A 88 -8.20 -1.84 12.35
CA LYS A 88 -6.85 -2.38 12.32
C LYS A 88 -6.20 -2.22 10.94
N ASN A 89 -6.94 -2.45 9.86
CA ASN A 89 -6.42 -2.28 8.51
C ASN A 89 -6.26 -0.81 8.12
N LEU A 90 -7.19 0.06 8.52
CA LEU A 90 -7.07 1.50 8.34
C LEU A 90 -5.82 2.06 9.04
N ASN A 91 -5.53 1.65 10.27
CA ASN A 91 -4.32 2.10 10.98
C ASN A 91 -3.02 1.54 10.37
N LYS A 92 -3.07 0.39 9.67
CA LYS A 92 -1.91 -0.08 8.88
C LYS A 92 -1.73 0.76 7.61
N GLU A 93 -2.83 1.09 6.95
CA GLU A 93 -2.83 1.88 5.72
C GLU A 93 -2.43 3.33 5.99
N PHE A 94 -2.87 3.90 7.11
CA PHE A 94 -2.62 5.25 7.56
C PHE A 94 -1.87 5.27 8.91
N PRO A 95 -0.58 4.91 8.95
CA PRO A 95 0.17 4.69 10.20
C PRO A 95 0.39 5.93 11.07
N ASN A 96 0.11 7.13 10.55
CA ASN A 96 0.19 8.37 11.31
C ASN A 96 -1.16 8.78 11.92
N GLU A 97 -2.22 8.01 11.65
CA GLU A 97 -3.56 8.23 12.18
C GLU A 97 -3.78 7.34 13.41
N ASP A 98 -4.65 7.79 14.32
CA ASP A 98 -5.07 7.03 15.50
C ASP A 98 -6.58 6.81 15.43
N ILE A 99 -7.01 6.03 14.44
CA ILE A 99 -8.42 5.68 14.23
C ILE A 99 -8.80 4.67 15.30
N LYS A 100 -9.86 4.98 16.05
CA LYS A 100 -10.40 4.19 17.16
C LYS A 100 -11.88 3.94 16.93
N LYS A 101 -12.40 2.89 17.56
CA LYS A 101 -13.83 2.55 17.45
C LYS A 101 -14.74 3.71 17.85
N ASP A 102 -14.38 4.41 18.93
CA ASP A 102 -15.16 5.53 19.46
C ASP A 102 -15.17 6.79 18.57
N ASN A 103 -14.23 6.91 17.62
CA ASN A 103 -14.12 8.06 16.73
C ASN A 103 -14.33 7.72 15.24
N PHE A 104 -14.66 6.47 14.93
CA PHE A 104 -14.88 6.02 13.58
C PHE A 104 -16.29 6.38 13.10
N ASP A 105 -16.38 7.24 12.10
CA ASP A 105 -17.63 7.77 11.54
C ASP A 105 -18.07 7.06 10.24
N ASN A 106 -17.53 5.86 10.00
CA ASN A 106 -17.76 5.06 8.79
C ASN A 106 -17.31 5.75 7.49
N LYS A 107 -16.46 6.77 7.58
CA LYS A 107 -15.92 7.49 6.42
C LYS A 107 -14.43 7.79 6.64
N VAL A 108 -13.66 7.74 5.56
CA VAL A 108 -12.28 8.23 5.57
C VAL A 108 -12.04 9.09 4.35
N GLU A 109 -11.72 10.37 4.59
CA GLU A 109 -11.29 11.30 3.56
C GLU A 109 -9.91 11.84 3.90
N LYS A 110 -8.94 11.61 3.02
CA LYS A 110 -7.55 12.00 3.24
C LYS A 110 -6.91 12.51 1.95
N SER A 111 -6.03 13.49 2.09
CA SER A 111 -5.19 13.99 1.00
C SER A 111 -3.73 13.95 1.42
N PHE A 112 -2.89 13.35 0.58
CA PHE A 112 -1.46 13.20 0.78
C PHE A 112 -0.68 13.90 -0.34
N LYS A 113 0.53 14.33 -0.02
CA LYS A 113 1.49 14.93 -0.96
C LYS A 113 2.76 14.10 -0.98
N ASN A 114 3.51 14.18 -2.08
CA ASN A 114 4.74 13.42 -2.32
C ASN A 114 4.51 11.90 -2.20
N VAL A 115 3.38 11.44 -2.74
CA VAL A 115 3.05 10.02 -2.88
C VAL A 115 3.64 9.47 -4.17
N THR A 116 3.97 8.19 -4.20
CA THR A 116 4.34 7.45 -5.40
C THR A 116 3.39 6.29 -5.60
N VAL A 117 2.98 6.08 -6.85
CA VAL A 117 2.30 4.86 -7.29
C VAL A 117 3.28 4.05 -8.13
N SER A 118 3.53 2.81 -7.72
CA SER A 118 4.40 1.87 -8.43
C SER A 118 3.58 0.69 -8.93
N ILE A 119 3.79 0.31 -10.19
CA ILE A 119 3.18 -0.86 -10.82
C ILE A 119 4.33 -1.83 -11.17
N ASP A 120 4.36 -2.98 -10.51
CA ASP A 120 5.28 -4.08 -10.76
C ASP A 120 4.49 -5.23 -11.39
N SER A 121 4.44 -5.26 -12.71
CA SER A 121 3.69 -6.28 -13.48
C SER A 121 4.29 -7.68 -13.31
N GLU A 122 5.59 -7.81 -13.05
CA GLU A 122 6.25 -9.11 -12.86
C GLU A 122 5.84 -9.72 -11.52
N LYS A 123 5.81 -8.91 -10.45
CA LYS A 123 5.33 -9.33 -9.13
C LYS A 123 3.82 -9.27 -8.98
N LYS A 124 3.10 -8.79 -10.00
CA LYS A 124 1.66 -8.55 -9.97
C LYS A 124 1.25 -7.65 -8.80
N LYS A 125 1.98 -6.55 -8.57
CA LYS A 125 1.73 -5.63 -7.45
C LYS A 125 1.53 -4.20 -7.91
N VAL A 126 0.58 -3.53 -7.26
CA VAL A 126 0.44 -2.07 -7.30
C VAL A 126 0.62 -1.56 -5.89
N THR A 127 1.49 -0.57 -5.71
CA THR A 127 1.80 -0.03 -4.39
C THR A 127 1.65 1.48 -4.41
N ILE A 128 0.87 1.99 -3.46
CA ILE A 128 0.80 3.40 -3.10
C ILE A 128 1.70 3.60 -1.88
N SER A 129 2.62 4.55 -1.93
CA SER A 129 3.52 4.83 -0.81
C SER A 129 3.78 6.33 -0.67
N GLY A 130 3.71 6.83 0.55
CA GLY A 130 4.08 8.20 0.88
C GLY A 130 4.15 8.41 2.38
N LYS A 131 4.51 9.62 2.82
CA LYS A 131 4.50 9.92 4.26
C LYS A 131 3.07 9.86 4.79
N GLY A 132 2.80 8.87 5.64
CA GLY A 132 1.48 8.67 6.26
C GLY A 132 0.50 7.81 5.47
N ILE A 133 0.93 7.18 4.37
CA ILE A 133 0.11 6.19 3.66
C ILE A 133 0.95 5.05 3.09
N THR A 134 0.45 3.83 3.21
CA THR A 134 0.94 2.67 2.46
C THR A 134 -0.21 1.73 2.13
N LYS A 135 -0.40 1.45 0.84
CA LYS A 135 -1.41 0.50 0.36
C LYS A 135 -0.81 -0.39 -0.71
N GLU A 136 -1.06 -1.69 -0.60
CA GLU A 136 -0.66 -2.68 -1.59
C GLU A 136 -1.89 -3.36 -2.16
N PHE A 137 -1.88 -3.57 -3.46
CA PHE A 137 -2.84 -4.37 -4.19
C PHE A 137 -2.12 -5.43 -5.01
N THR A 138 -2.79 -6.57 -5.20
CA THR A 138 -2.37 -7.64 -6.11
C THR A 138 -3.12 -7.49 -7.42
N ILE A 139 -2.42 -7.57 -8.55
CA ILE A 139 -3.03 -7.59 -9.88
C ILE A 139 -3.65 -8.97 -10.10
N SER A 140 -4.92 -9.00 -10.51
CA SER A 140 -5.64 -10.24 -10.80
C SER A 140 -5.03 -10.98 -11.98
N ASP A 141 -5.03 -12.31 -11.93
CA ASP A 141 -4.52 -13.16 -12.99
C ASP A 141 -5.33 -13.06 -14.29
N SER A 142 -6.61 -12.69 -14.19
CA SER A 142 -7.54 -12.65 -15.31
C SER A 142 -7.58 -11.30 -16.03
N ASN A 143 -7.10 -10.22 -15.39
CA ASN A 143 -7.19 -8.86 -15.92
C ASN A 143 -6.16 -7.95 -15.26
N GLU A 144 -5.24 -7.40 -16.06
CA GLU A 144 -4.16 -6.50 -15.62
C GLU A 144 -4.65 -5.17 -15.01
N LYS A 145 -5.91 -4.80 -15.26
CA LYS A 145 -6.57 -3.63 -14.67
C LYS A 145 -7.37 -3.97 -13.42
N ARG A 146 -7.50 -5.25 -13.06
CA ARG A 146 -8.23 -5.68 -11.87
C ARG A 146 -7.25 -5.85 -10.72
N LEU A 147 -7.54 -5.22 -9.59
CA LEU A 147 -6.73 -5.27 -8.39
C LEU A 147 -7.50 -5.92 -7.25
N VAL A 148 -6.81 -6.58 -6.34
CA VAL A 148 -7.37 -7.18 -5.12
C VAL A 148 -6.53 -6.77 -3.93
N ASP A 149 -7.15 -6.32 -2.83
CA ASP A 149 -6.45 -6.02 -1.59
C ASP A 149 -6.37 -7.25 -0.66
N ASN A 150 -5.72 -7.09 0.49
CA ASN A 150 -5.56 -8.16 1.48
C ASN A 150 -6.88 -8.57 2.17
N LEU A 151 -7.97 -7.86 1.94
CA LEU A 151 -9.31 -8.14 2.47
C LEU A 151 -10.23 -8.77 1.41
N GLY A 152 -9.70 -9.02 0.22
CA GLY A 152 -10.44 -9.58 -0.90
C GLY A 152 -11.37 -8.57 -1.59
N ASN A 153 -11.23 -7.27 -1.32
CA ASN A 153 -11.95 -6.26 -2.09
C ASN A 153 -11.33 -6.15 -3.48
N GLU A 154 -12.16 -6.03 -4.50
CA GLU A 154 -11.73 -5.87 -5.88
C GLU A 154 -11.88 -4.45 -6.36
N TYR A 155 -10.90 -3.99 -7.12
CA TYR A 155 -10.81 -2.64 -7.64
C TYR A 155 -10.46 -2.64 -9.12
N GLU A 156 -10.83 -1.57 -9.80
CA GLU A 156 -10.39 -1.29 -11.16
C GLU A 156 -9.31 -0.20 -11.16
N LEU A 157 -8.24 -0.44 -11.91
CA LEU A 157 -7.10 0.44 -12.10
C LEU A 157 -7.16 1.10 -13.48
N THR A 158 -7.09 2.42 -13.49
CA THR A 158 -6.77 3.21 -14.68
C THR A 158 -5.55 4.08 -14.38
N TYR A 159 -4.59 4.17 -15.29
CA TYR A 159 -3.37 4.97 -15.05
C TYR A 159 -2.73 5.49 -16.34
N SER A 160 -1.89 6.52 -16.19
CA SER A 160 -1.05 7.08 -17.25
C SER A 160 0.40 7.21 -16.77
N LYS A 161 1.34 7.17 -17.72
CA LYS A 161 2.79 7.26 -17.52
C LYS A 161 3.34 8.58 -18.06
#